data_AF-A0AAP8MDZ4-F1
#
_entry.id   AF-A0AAP8MDZ4-F1
#
_cell.length_a   1.000
_cell.length_b   1.000
_cell.length_c   1.000
_cell.angle_alpha   90.00
_cell.angle_beta   90.00
_cell.angle_gamma   90.00
#
_symmetry.space_group_name_H-M   'P 1'
#
loop_
_entity.id
_entity.type
_entity.pdbx_description
1 polymer ?
#
loop_
_entity_poly.entity_id
_entity_poly.type
_entity_poly.pdbx_seq_one_letter_code
_entity_poly.pdbx_strand_id
1 'polypeptide(L)'
;MTRRNLKRIRPWLRATGLALGIATLQACSSSTTVDHTGSSALRNLDSGWCPGSIVNSQGKDARGKTRYQRSLSAGELANLRQRELRNCQQALDRGDTQALATLVDYYDIIGQEAELVNILEQYALTGTDSQRLGQAGTYLYRAYSEGSAAVPRDPTKAFNYLGLAVNNGARALEINYARALTARSLYTDAHKRFSAILASPAGWSSLDRCEAHLGLAYLEFGLAPAMENWNTAYYHWRDGMALAKGKEWASCSADNFTSPHYSYESRRKAFVEARLPRMSAAQKQIVDEARRDAAKGLTFVAALNFRAPHVAASNARPAATFNSAGPTQPAVAGSWRPLQADICRLQSIPYAQPWTTVFENNSQSVWTVDSRGSAGRSTGTAIAVSPRTLVTNCHLLSNPRQIKLRRIGTELSASLVAVDTAGDRCVLQTAQTLPSYVQYARAHDNVRIGEEVAAIGNPRGLETSLSRGIVGQKRARRGLRLIQTDAAISSGSSGGGLFDQTGNLVGITTFSVSEGQSLNFAIAIEEFCR
;
A
#
# COMPACT_ATOMS: atom_id res chain seq x y z
N MET A 1 28.75 23.55 9.56
CA MET A 1 29.92 22.70 9.17
C MET A 1 29.38 21.45 8.50
N THR A 2 29.62 21.06 7.26
CA THR A 2 30.52 21.51 6.17
C THR A 2 29.78 21.38 4.82
N ARG A 3 30.05 22.32 3.89
CA ARG A 3 29.48 22.47 2.52
C ARG A 3 29.85 21.32 1.56
N ARG A 4 29.80 20.04 1.95
CA ARG A 4 30.32 18.91 1.15
C ARG A 4 29.30 17.90 0.61
N ASN A 5 28.03 17.91 1.00
CA ASN A 5 27.12 16.81 0.63
C ASN A 5 26.15 17.05 -0.55
N LEU A 6 26.03 18.28 -1.08
CA LEU A 6 25.25 18.57 -2.30
C LEU A 6 26.07 18.49 -3.60
N LYS A 7 27.39 18.26 -3.53
CA LYS A 7 28.26 18.14 -4.71
C LYS A 7 28.06 16.80 -5.43
N ARG A 8 26.94 16.62 -6.14
CA ARG A 8 26.80 15.59 -7.19
C ARG A 8 25.74 15.88 -8.25
N ILE A 9 25.48 17.16 -8.57
CA ILE A 9 24.72 17.58 -9.77
C ILE A 9 25.62 17.67 -11.02
N ARG A 10 26.94 17.47 -10.85
CA ARG A 10 27.92 17.47 -11.95
C ARG A 10 27.68 16.49 -13.13
N PRO A 11 26.85 15.42 -13.10
CA PRO A 11 26.65 14.61 -14.30
C PRO A 11 25.49 15.04 -15.20
N TRP A 12 24.86 16.22 -15.04
CA TRP A 12 24.00 16.78 -16.11
C TRP A 12 24.77 17.02 -17.43
N LEU A 13 26.10 17.11 -17.36
CA LEU A 13 27.01 17.29 -18.50
C LEU A 13 27.82 16.04 -18.90
N ARG A 14 27.61 14.87 -18.27
CA ARG A 14 28.39 13.64 -18.58
C ARG A 14 27.51 12.39 -18.60
N ALA A 15 26.76 12.19 -19.69
CA ALA A 15 26.14 10.92 -20.02
C ALA A 15 26.13 10.69 -21.54
N THR A 16 27.32 10.63 -22.14
CA THR A 16 27.58 9.88 -23.38
C THR A 16 29.00 9.34 -23.30
N GLY A 17 29.11 8.07 -22.91
CA GLY A 17 30.37 7.35 -22.80
C GLY A 17 30.17 5.89 -23.22
N LEU A 18 29.65 5.71 -24.43
CA LEU A 18 29.77 4.46 -25.20
C LEU A 18 30.56 4.85 -26.45
N ALA A 19 31.74 4.25 -26.60
CA ALA A 19 32.55 4.36 -27.79
C ALA A 19 31.80 3.72 -28.97
N LEU A 20 31.44 4.52 -29.97
CA LEU A 20 31.11 4.11 -31.32
C LEU A 20 31.47 5.25 -32.27
N GLY A 21 32.09 4.87 -33.38
CA GLY A 21 32.80 5.75 -34.30
C GLY A 21 31.96 6.87 -34.92
N ILE A 22 32.68 7.95 -35.22
CA ILE A 22 32.52 8.87 -36.36
C ILE A 22 31.10 8.99 -36.91
N ALA A 23 30.40 10.03 -36.46
CA ALA A 23 29.51 10.82 -37.30
C ALA A 23 29.61 12.28 -36.83
N THR A 24 30.50 13.03 -37.47
CA THR A 24 30.61 14.48 -37.39
C THR A 24 29.30 15.11 -37.84
N LEU A 25 28.44 15.48 -36.89
CA LEU A 25 27.37 16.44 -37.14
C LEU A 25 27.99 17.84 -37.14
N GLN A 26 28.31 18.30 -38.34
CA GLN A 26 28.59 19.70 -38.65
C GLN A 26 27.48 20.57 -38.07
N ALA A 27 27.82 21.37 -37.05
CA ALA A 27 27.08 22.59 -36.79
C ALA A 27 27.27 23.50 -38.00
N CYS A 28 26.25 23.60 -38.85
CA CYS A 28 26.15 24.68 -39.82
C CYS A 28 26.02 26.01 -39.05
N SER A 29 27.14 26.71 -38.86
CA SER A 29 27.34 28.04 -39.42
C SER A 29 28.74 28.53 -39.02
N SER A 30 29.64 28.43 -39.99
CA SER A 30 30.81 29.29 -40.07
C SER A 30 30.35 30.74 -40.17
N SER A 31 30.38 31.45 -39.04
CA SER A 31 30.54 32.90 -39.03
C SER A 31 31.90 33.17 -38.39
N THR A 32 32.87 33.51 -39.22
CA THR A 32 34.24 33.91 -38.86
C THR A 32 34.32 35.36 -38.37
N THR A 33 33.18 36.04 -38.14
CA THR A 33 33.17 37.36 -37.51
C THR A 33 33.11 37.20 -35.99
N VAL A 34 34.25 37.40 -35.34
CA VAL A 34 34.30 37.63 -33.90
C VAL A 34 33.48 38.90 -33.62
N ASP A 35 32.28 38.74 -33.07
CA ASP A 35 31.45 39.87 -32.68
C ASP A 35 32.08 40.56 -31.46
N HIS A 36 32.93 41.54 -31.74
CA HIS A 36 33.63 42.34 -30.73
C HIS A 36 32.70 43.27 -29.94
N THR A 37 31.47 43.49 -30.43
CA THR A 37 30.52 44.44 -29.85
C THR A 37 29.50 43.78 -28.91
N GLY A 38 29.29 42.47 -29.04
CA GLY A 38 28.20 41.74 -28.37
C GLY A 38 26.83 41.97 -29.00
N SER A 39 26.76 42.59 -30.18
CA SER A 39 25.51 42.93 -30.87
C SER A 39 24.71 41.71 -31.31
N SER A 40 25.38 40.63 -31.73
CA SER A 40 24.74 39.36 -32.08
C SER A 40 24.19 38.63 -30.86
N ALA A 41 24.88 38.72 -29.72
CA ALA A 41 24.36 38.19 -28.45
C ALA A 41 23.10 38.94 -27.99
N LEU A 42 23.10 40.28 -28.12
CA LEU A 42 21.93 41.12 -27.82
C LEU A 42 20.76 40.83 -28.79
N ARG A 43 21.02 40.72 -30.10
CA ARG A 43 19.97 40.36 -31.08
C ARG A 43 19.32 39.01 -30.81
N ASN A 44 20.10 38.00 -30.43
CA ASN A 44 19.54 36.70 -30.02
C ASN A 44 18.72 36.82 -28.72
N LEU A 45 19.15 37.67 -27.79
CA LEU A 45 18.39 37.94 -26.57
C LEU A 45 17.06 38.66 -26.87
N ASP A 46 17.07 39.60 -27.82
CA ASP A 46 15.90 40.35 -28.28
C ASP A 46 14.89 39.46 -29.02
N SER A 47 15.34 38.36 -29.66
CA SER A 47 14.46 37.39 -30.31
C SER A 47 13.83 36.37 -29.34
N GLY A 48 14.07 36.49 -28.03
CA GLY A 48 13.51 35.59 -27.01
C GLY A 48 14.24 34.26 -26.88
N TRP A 49 15.46 34.15 -27.40
CA TRP A 49 16.26 32.94 -27.30
C TRP A 49 16.78 32.71 -25.87
N CYS A 50 16.71 31.47 -25.38
CA CYS A 50 17.33 31.07 -24.12
C CYS A 50 18.82 30.79 -24.33
N PRO A 51 19.73 31.50 -23.64
CA PRO A 51 21.14 31.21 -23.75
C PRO A 51 21.50 29.87 -23.14
N GLY A 52 22.53 29.20 -23.67
CA GLY A 52 23.08 27.99 -23.04
C GLY A 52 23.84 28.25 -21.71
N SER A 53 23.91 29.51 -21.26
CA SER A 53 24.43 29.88 -19.93
C SER A 53 24.01 31.31 -19.58
N ILE A 54 23.61 31.52 -18.32
CA ILE A 54 23.20 32.81 -17.77
C ILE A 54 24.41 33.50 -17.11
N VAL A 55 24.57 34.81 -17.34
CA VAL A 55 25.73 35.54 -16.80
C VAL A 55 25.61 35.87 -15.31
N ASN A 56 26.71 35.79 -14.59
CA ASN A 56 26.79 36.19 -13.17
C ASN A 56 26.91 37.72 -13.01
N SER A 57 27.13 38.21 -11.79
CA SER A 57 27.30 39.65 -11.48
C SER A 57 28.54 40.29 -12.09
N GLN A 58 29.43 39.49 -12.67
CA GLN A 58 30.64 39.92 -13.35
C GLN A 58 30.54 39.77 -14.88
N GLY A 59 29.36 39.44 -15.42
CA GLY A 59 29.16 39.23 -16.87
C GLY A 59 29.80 37.96 -17.42
N LYS A 60 30.17 37.02 -16.53
CA LYS A 60 30.80 35.74 -16.88
C LYS A 60 29.77 34.61 -16.86
N ASP A 61 29.89 33.69 -17.80
CA ASP A 61 29.11 32.45 -17.82
C ASP A 61 29.62 31.43 -16.78
N ALA A 62 28.95 30.27 -16.70
CA ALA A 62 29.31 29.18 -15.78
C ALA A 62 30.74 28.61 -16.00
N ARG A 63 31.37 28.91 -17.15
CA ARG A 63 32.75 28.51 -17.48
C ARG A 63 33.76 29.63 -17.22
N GLY A 64 33.30 30.77 -16.68
CA GLY A 64 34.12 31.95 -16.41
C GLY A 64 34.39 32.81 -17.65
N LYS A 65 33.75 32.53 -18.79
CA LYS A 65 33.94 33.30 -20.03
C LYS A 65 33.06 34.54 -20.02
N THR A 66 33.65 35.69 -20.31
CA THR A 66 32.91 36.95 -20.51
C THR A 66 32.04 36.85 -21.75
N ARG A 67 30.72 37.02 -21.61
CA ARG A 67 29.75 36.87 -22.72
C ARG A 67 29.46 38.17 -23.44
N TYR A 68 29.62 39.30 -22.76
CA TYR A 68 29.42 40.64 -23.30
C TYR A 68 30.74 41.41 -23.19
N GLN A 69 31.34 41.78 -24.32
CA GLN A 69 32.69 42.36 -24.37
C GLN A 69 32.75 43.84 -23.98
N ARG A 70 31.62 44.56 -23.98
CA ARG A 70 31.55 45.96 -23.50
C ARG A 70 31.53 46.02 -21.97
N SER A 71 32.16 47.05 -21.39
CA SER A 71 32.06 47.31 -19.95
C SER A 71 30.61 47.68 -19.61
N LEU A 72 29.96 46.86 -18.79
CA LEU A 72 28.57 47.03 -18.37
C LEU A 72 28.52 47.38 -16.88
N SER A 73 27.64 48.30 -16.51
CA SER A 73 27.35 48.57 -15.11
C SER A 73 26.67 47.37 -14.43
N ALA A 74 26.70 47.34 -13.09
CA ALA A 74 26.02 46.30 -12.32
C ALA A 74 24.51 46.25 -12.59
N GLY A 75 23.87 47.42 -12.81
CA GLY A 75 22.46 47.53 -13.16
C GLY A 75 22.14 46.95 -14.53
N GLU A 76 22.98 47.23 -15.54
CA GLU A 76 22.82 46.66 -16.88
C GLU A 76 22.99 45.13 -16.88
N LEU A 77 23.98 44.62 -16.13
CA LEU A 77 24.17 43.17 -15.96
C LEU A 77 22.99 42.51 -15.26
N ALA A 78 22.38 43.17 -14.27
CA ALA A 78 21.18 42.67 -13.62
C ALA A 78 19.98 42.61 -14.59
N ASN A 79 19.78 43.68 -15.38
CA ASN A 79 18.71 43.73 -16.38
C ASN A 79 18.89 42.66 -17.47
N LEU A 80 20.12 42.48 -17.96
CA LEU A 80 20.44 41.43 -18.93
C LEU A 80 20.15 40.05 -18.35
N ARG A 81 20.62 39.77 -17.13
CA ARG A 81 20.36 38.49 -16.46
C ARG A 81 18.86 38.20 -16.33
N GLN A 82 18.07 39.20 -15.92
CA GLN A 82 16.62 39.03 -15.82
C GLN A 82 15.98 38.72 -17.18
N ARG A 83 16.48 39.32 -18.27
CA ARG A 83 16.03 38.99 -19.63
C ARG A 83 16.40 37.56 -20.02
N GLU A 84 17.64 37.14 -19.77
CA GLU A 84 18.09 35.75 -20.02
C GLU A 84 17.20 34.74 -19.27
N LEU A 85 16.93 34.99 -17.99
CA LEU A 85 16.04 34.17 -17.16
C LEU A 85 14.62 34.09 -17.73
N ARG A 86 14.03 35.23 -18.12
CA ARG A 86 12.68 35.27 -18.72
C ARG A 86 12.62 34.49 -20.02
N ASN A 87 13.60 34.67 -20.92
CA ASN A 87 13.64 33.94 -22.19
C ASN A 87 13.76 32.43 -21.95
N CYS A 88 14.59 32.00 -21.00
CA CYS A 88 14.71 30.60 -20.64
C CYS A 88 13.44 30.02 -20.03
N GLN A 89 12.73 30.77 -19.17
CA GLN A 89 11.44 30.33 -18.66
C GLN A 89 10.42 30.16 -19.80
N GLN A 90 10.30 31.13 -20.70
CA GLN A 90 9.38 31.04 -21.85
C GLN A 90 9.75 29.92 -22.83
N ALA A 91 11.04 29.62 -23.00
CA ALA A 91 11.48 28.47 -23.78
C ALA A 91 11.09 27.15 -23.09
N LEU A 92 11.30 27.07 -21.78
CA LEU A 92 10.89 25.92 -20.96
C LEU A 92 9.37 25.69 -21.01
N ASP A 93 8.57 26.75 -20.91
CA ASP A 93 7.10 26.69 -21.00
C ASP A 93 6.63 26.15 -22.38
N ARG A 94 7.47 26.27 -23.41
CA ARG A 94 7.25 25.70 -24.75
C ARG A 94 7.84 24.29 -24.92
N GLY A 95 8.38 23.69 -23.86
CA GLY A 95 8.95 22.35 -23.84
C GLY A 95 10.44 22.25 -24.17
N ASP A 96 11.19 23.36 -24.18
CA ASP A 96 12.63 23.33 -24.44
C ASP A 96 13.41 22.79 -23.22
N THR A 97 13.90 21.56 -23.32
CA THR A 97 14.66 20.90 -22.26
C THR A 97 16.11 21.40 -22.13
N GLN A 98 16.64 22.13 -23.13
CA GLN A 98 17.93 22.82 -23.00
C GLN A 98 17.79 24.07 -22.15
N ALA A 99 16.64 24.74 -22.22
CA ALA A 99 16.33 25.84 -21.32
C ALA A 99 16.24 25.37 -19.86
N LEU A 100 15.63 24.20 -19.61
CA LEU A 100 15.65 23.56 -18.30
C LEU A 100 17.08 23.35 -17.78
N ALA A 101 17.95 22.76 -18.60
CA ALA A 101 19.33 22.50 -18.20
C ALA A 101 20.08 23.79 -17.85
N THR A 102 19.87 24.86 -18.61
CA THR A 102 20.47 26.17 -18.34
C THR A 102 20.00 26.75 -17.01
N LEU A 103 18.69 26.71 -16.75
CA LEU A 103 18.11 27.21 -15.50
C LEU A 103 18.61 26.42 -14.30
N VAL A 104 18.64 25.08 -14.41
CA VAL A 104 19.15 24.19 -13.36
C VAL A 104 20.60 24.52 -13.02
N ASP A 105 21.47 24.60 -14.03
CA ASP A 105 22.89 24.93 -13.84
C ASP A 105 23.05 26.30 -13.17
N TYR A 106 22.28 27.30 -13.60
CA TYR A 106 22.35 28.65 -13.05
C TYR A 106 22.00 28.68 -11.56
N TYR A 107 20.81 28.19 -11.17
CA TYR A 107 20.34 28.25 -9.79
C TYR A 107 21.17 27.37 -8.84
N ASP A 108 21.68 26.22 -9.32
CA ASP A 108 22.63 25.38 -8.57
C ASP A 108 23.93 26.13 -8.27
N ILE A 109 24.52 26.79 -9.27
CA ILE A 109 25.80 27.51 -9.13
C ILE A 109 25.71 28.65 -8.11
N ILE A 110 24.61 29.41 -8.12
CA ILE A 110 24.45 30.56 -7.21
C ILE A 110 23.87 30.16 -5.84
N GLY A 111 23.52 28.89 -5.65
CA GLY A 111 23.00 28.37 -4.38
C GLY A 111 21.58 28.82 -4.05
N GLN A 112 20.76 29.10 -5.06
CA GLN A 112 19.36 29.49 -4.92
C GLN A 112 18.46 28.25 -5.01
N GLU A 113 18.46 27.46 -3.94
CA GLU A 113 17.81 26.15 -3.88
C GLU A 113 16.28 26.23 -4.01
N ALA A 114 15.65 27.26 -3.45
CA ALA A 114 14.20 27.44 -3.50
C ALA A 114 13.71 27.66 -4.94
N GLU A 115 14.41 28.51 -5.70
CA GLU A 115 14.12 28.78 -7.11
C GLU A 115 14.37 27.55 -7.98
N LEU A 116 15.44 26.81 -7.71
CA LEU A 116 15.73 25.54 -8.39
C LEU A 116 14.60 24.53 -8.17
N VAL A 117 14.14 24.36 -6.93
CA VAL A 117 12.99 23.50 -6.61
C VAL A 117 11.75 23.96 -7.35
N ASN A 118 11.41 25.26 -7.33
CA ASN A 118 10.22 25.77 -8.02
C ASN A 118 10.21 25.44 -9.52
N ILE A 119 11.34 25.60 -10.20
CA ILE A 119 11.45 25.28 -11.63
C ILE A 119 11.29 23.78 -11.88
N LEU A 120 11.88 22.95 -11.03
CA LEU A 120 11.77 21.49 -11.15
C LEU A 120 10.37 21.00 -10.81
N GLU A 121 9.67 21.61 -9.84
CA GLU A 121 8.26 21.29 -9.54
C GLU A 121 7.35 21.64 -10.72
N GLN A 122 7.53 22.82 -11.31
CA GLN A 122 6.79 23.20 -12.51
C GLN A 122 7.04 22.22 -13.66
N TYR A 123 8.30 21.89 -13.91
CA TYR A 123 8.66 20.93 -14.95
C TYR A 123 8.13 19.52 -14.66
N ALA A 124 8.04 19.10 -13.39
CA ALA A 124 7.46 17.82 -13.02
C ALA A 124 5.96 17.71 -13.34
N LEU A 125 5.25 18.85 -13.44
CA LEU A 125 3.83 18.90 -13.77
C LEU A 125 3.56 18.92 -15.28
N THR A 126 4.42 19.58 -16.06
CA THR A 126 4.17 19.86 -17.48
C THR A 126 5.16 19.20 -18.45
N GLY A 127 6.30 18.73 -17.94
CA GLY A 127 7.37 18.15 -18.74
C GLY A 127 6.99 16.80 -19.36
N THR A 128 7.58 16.52 -20.52
CA THR A 128 7.30 15.30 -21.31
C THR A 128 8.54 14.45 -21.57
N ASP A 129 9.75 15.01 -21.45
CA ASP A 129 11.00 14.26 -21.58
C ASP A 129 11.21 13.39 -20.33
N SER A 130 11.12 12.07 -20.50
CA SER A 130 11.21 11.11 -19.42
C SER A 130 12.55 11.15 -18.69
N GLN A 131 13.67 11.30 -19.40
CA GLN A 131 14.98 11.37 -18.77
C GLN A 131 15.08 12.60 -17.86
N ARG A 132 14.59 13.75 -18.33
CA ARG A 132 14.56 14.99 -17.54
C ARG A 132 13.59 14.90 -16.37
N LEU A 133 12.42 14.28 -16.54
CA LEU A 133 11.48 14.03 -15.43
C LEU A 133 12.10 13.13 -14.36
N GLY A 134 12.84 12.09 -14.77
CA GLY A 134 13.57 11.21 -13.86
C GLY A 134 14.63 11.96 -13.05
N GLN A 135 15.37 12.87 -13.69
CA GLN A 135 16.37 13.71 -13.05
C GLN A 135 15.72 14.74 -12.09
N ALA A 136 14.66 15.41 -12.53
CA ALA A 136 13.91 16.36 -11.72
C ALA A 136 13.31 15.69 -10.48
N GLY A 137 12.61 14.56 -10.67
CA GLY A 137 12.06 13.77 -9.56
C GLY A 137 13.14 13.30 -8.58
N THR A 138 14.31 12.90 -9.07
CA THR A 138 15.44 12.49 -8.20
C THR A 138 15.94 13.64 -7.33
N TYR A 139 16.08 14.83 -7.91
CA TYR A 139 16.48 16.03 -7.17
C TYR A 139 15.44 16.40 -6.11
N LEU A 140 14.18 16.52 -6.53
CA LEU A 140 13.06 16.92 -5.67
C LEU A 140 12.84 15.92 -4.53
N TYR A 141 12.94 14.61 -4.81
CA TYR A 141 12.92 13.58 -3.77
C TYR A 141 13.97 13.85 -2.69
N ARG A 142 15.23 14.10 -3.09
CA ARG A 142 16.32 14.36 -2.13
C ARG A 142 16.06 15.63 -1.34
N ALA A 143 15.75 16.72 -2.02
CA ALA A 143 15.48 18.02 -1.41
C ALA A 143 14.40 17.92 -0.33
N TYR A 144 13.25 17.31 -0.64
CA TYR A 144 12.16 17.16 0.33
C TYR A 144 12.38 16.05 1.36
N SER A 145 13.21 15.04 1.08
CA SER A 145 13.51 13.97 2.04
C SER A 145 14.52 14.38 3.11
N GLU A 146 15.55 15.14 2.73
CA GLU A 146 16.64 15.61 3.59
C GLU A 146 16.25 16.92 4.28
N GLY A 147 15.64 17.84 3.54
CA GLY A 147 15.27 19.18 3.99
C GLY A 147 16.48 20.12 4.11
N SER A 148 16.22 21.41 3.91
CA SER A 148 17.17 22.51 4.12
C SER A 148 16.43 23.73 4.69
N ALA A 149 17.15 24.82 4.96
CA ALA A 149 16.53 26.09 5.36
C ALA A 149 15.66 26.70 4.24
N ALA A 150 16.00 26.43 2.98
CA ALA A 150 15.28 26.93 1.81
C ALA A 150 14.12 25.99 1.40
N VAL A 151 14.29 24.68 1.61
CA VAL A 151 13.32 23.65 1.22
C VAL A 151 13.02 22.77 2.43
N PRO A 152 11.98 23.08 3.21
CA PRO A 152 11.64 22.29 4.39
C PRO A 152 11.32 20.84 4.00
N ARG A 153 11.66 19.91 4.92
CA ARG A 153 11.37 18.49 4.74
C ARG A 153 9.86 18.25 4.56
N ASP A 154 9.48 17.54 3.50
CA ASP A 154 8.08 17.19 3.20
C ASP A 154 8.01 15.71 2.76
N PRO A 155 7.58 14.80 3.66
CA PRO A 155 7.51 13.37 3.37
C PRO A 155 6.51 12.98 2.26
N THR A 156 5.48 13.80 2.03
CA THR A 156 4.44 13.54 1.02
C THR A 156 4.97 13.91 -0.35
N LYS A 157 5.52 15.12 -0.51
CA LYS A 157 6.18 15.54 -1.75
C LYS A 157 7.36 14.63 -2.08
N ALA A 158 8.19 14.28 -1.09
CA ALA A 158 9.31 13.36 -1.29
C ALA A 158 8.84 12.02 -1.90
N PHE A 159 7.74 11.44 -1.41
CA PHE A 159 7.20 10.19 -1.97
C PHE A 159 6.67 10.34 -3.39
N ASN A 160 5.96 11.42 -3.68
CA ASN A 160 5.44 11.68 -5.02
C ASN A 160 6.58 11.82 -6.03
N TYR A 161 7.62 12.58 -5.69
CA TYR A 161 8.78 12.76 -6.56
C TYR A 161 9.69 11.54 -6.65
N LEU A 162 9.73 10.71 -5.59
CA LEU A 162 10.36 9.39 -5.66
C LEU A 162 9.67 8.49 -6.69
N GLY A 163 8.33 8.47 -6.70
CA GLY A 163 7.54 7.76 -7.70
C GLY A 163 7.77 8.30 -9.11
N LEU A 164 7.78 9.64 -9.29
CA LEU A 164 8.09 10.28 -10.57
C LEU A 164 9.47 9.86 -11.07
N ALA A 165 10.49 9.90 -10.20
CA ALA A 165 11.86 9.52 -10.55
C ALA A 165 11.93 8.08 -11.05
N VAL A 166 11.36 7.15 -10.28
CA VAL A 166 11.41 5.71 -10.57
C VAL A 166 10.63 5.36 -11.83
N ASN A 167 9.43 5.92 -12.01
CA ASN A 167 8.62 5.71 -13.21
C ASN A 167 9.29 6.28 -14.48
N ASN A 168 10.29 7.15 -14.31
CA ASN A 168 11.07 7.74 -15.38
C ASN A 168 12.54 7.24 -15.39
N GLY A 169 12.78 6.01 -14.93
CA GLY A 169 14.06 5.32 -15.14
C GLY A 169 15.14 5.56 -14.09
N ALA A 170 14.84 6.20 -12.95
CA ALA A 170 15.76 6.32 -11.83
C ALA A 170 15.92 4.98 -11.08
N ARG A 171 16.54 3.99 -11.73
CA ARG A 171 16.69 2.60 -11.26
C ARG A 171 17.32 2.50 -9.87
N ALA A 172 18.27 3.37 -9.54
CA ALA A 172 18.94 3.40 -8.23
C ALA A 172 17.99 3.73 -7.05
N LEU A 173 16.77 4.20 -7.33
CA LEU A 173 15.76 4.54 -6.33
C LEU A 173 14.64 3.50 -6.19
N GLU A 174 14.63 2.44 -7.00
CA GLU A 174 13.56 1.42 -6.98
C GLU A 174 13.38 0.76 -5.61
N ILE A 175 14.48 0.36 -4.96
CA ILE A 175 14.40 -0.22 -3.60
C ILE A 175 13.81 0.77 -2.59
N ASN A 176 14.18 2.05 -2.69
CA ASN A 176 13.64 3.09 -1.81
C ASN A 176 12.14 3.28 -2.06
N TYR A 177 11.71 3.22 -3.32
CA TYR A 177 10.31 3.36 -3.69
C TYR A 177 9.48 2.16 -3.24
N ALA A 178 9.96 0.94 -3.48
CA ALA A 178 9.33 -0.28 -2.99
C ALA A 178 9.15 -0.27 -1.45
N ARG A 179 10.17 0.17 -0.70
CA ARG A 179 10.07 0.37 0.76
C ARG A 179 9.05 1.43 1.14
N ALA A 180 9.04 2.56 0.44
CA ALA A 180 8.11 3.65 0.70
C ALA A 180 6.65 3.25 0.42
N LEU A 181 6.42 2.38 -0.57
CA LEU A 181 5.14 1.74 -0.85
C LEU A 181 4.73 0.79 0.29
N THR A 182 5.65 -0.08 0.75
CA THR A 182 5.40 -0.95 1.92
C THR A 182 5.03 -0.16 3.17
N ALA A 183 5.75 0.93 3.46
CA ALA A 183 5.49 1.79 4.61
C ALA A 183 4.13 2.52 4.54
N ARG A 184 3.55 2.63 3.34
CA ARG A 184 2.23 3.22 3.07
C ARG A 184 1.14 2.17 2.88
N SER A 185 1.43 0.91 3.18
CA SER A 185 0.51 -0.21 2.98
C SER A 185 0.07 -0.45 1.53
N LEU A 186 0.84 0.05 0.56
CA LEU A 186 0.64 -0.21 -0.86
C LEU A 186 1.35 -1.52 -1.26
N TYR A 187 0.94 -2.61 -0.61
CA TYR A 187 1.65 -3.89 -0.63
C TYR A 187 1.72 -4.52 -2.02
N THR A 188 0.67 -4.39 -2.84
CA THR A 188 0.63 -4.91 -4.22
C THR A 188 1.68 -4.25 -5.09
N ASP A 189 1.80 -2.94 -4.97
CA ASP A 189 2.75 -2.19 -5.78
C ASP A 189 4.18 -2.42 -5.28
N ALA A 190 4.38 -2.49 -3.96
CA ALA A 190 5.66 -2.87 -3.37
C ALA A 190 6.11 -4.27 -3.83
N HIS A 191 5.21 -5.25 -3.80
CA HIS A 191 5.46 -6.62 -4.26
C HIS A 191 5.89 -6.63 -5.72
N LYS A 192 5.11 -5.99 -6.62
CA LYS A 192 5.46 -5.85 -8.04
C LYS A 192 6.86 -5.27 -8.25
N ARG A 193 7.23 -4.22 -7.51
CA ARG A 193 8.57 -3.61 -7.62
C ARG A 193 9.67 -4.57 -7.20
N PHE A 194 9.54 -5.23 -6.04
CA PHE A 194 10.55 -6.19 -5.60
C PHE A 194 10.63 -7.41 -6.54
N SER A 195 9.51 -7.94 -7.02
CA SER A 195 9.51 -9.05 -7.97
C SER A 195 10.18 -8.68 -9.30
N ALA A 196 9.97 -7.47 -9.82
CA ALA A 196 10.59 -7.01 -11.05
C ALA A 196 12.14 -6.98 -10.95
N ILE A 197 12.67 -6.62 -9.78
CA ILE A 197 14.12 -6.62 -9.51
C ILE A 197 14.69 -8.04 -9.63
N LEU A 198 13.98 -9.03 -9.08
CA LEU A 198 14.43 -10.43 -9.09
C LEU A 198 14.18 -11.14 -10.42
N ALA A 199 13.15 -10.75 -11.17
CA ALA A 199 12.84 -11.30 -12.48
C ALA A 199 13.89 -10.92 -13.56
N SER A 200 14.59 -9.80 -13.37
CA SER A 200 15.63 -9.31 -14.29
C SER A 200 16.90 -8.90 -13.51
N PRO A 201 17.64 -9.87 -12.95
CA PRO A 201 18.74 -9.59 -12.02
C PRO A 201 19.94 -8.90 -12.68
N ALA A 202 20.04 -8.93 -14.02
CA ALA A 202 21.08 -8.25 -14.77
C ALA A 202 21.02 -6.72 -14.51
N GLY A 203 22.12 -6.16 -14.01
CA GLY A 203 22.24 -4.74 -13.68
C GLY A 203 21.75 -4.35 -12.27
N TRP A 204 21.36 -5.31 -11.43
CA TRP A 204 21.12 -5.10 -10.01
C TRP A 204 22.30 -5.60 -9.19
N SER A 205 22.69 -4.87 -8.14
CA SER A 205 23.73 -5.32 -7.23
C SER A 205 23.23 -6.52 -6.40
N SER A 206 24.16 -7.26 -5.79
CA SER A 206 23.78 -8.28 -4.80
C SER A 206 23.01 -7.67 -3.61
N LEU A 207 23.20 -6.39 -3.32
CA LEU A 207 22.44 -5.64 -2.31
C LEU A 207 21.01 -5.42 -2.70
N ASP A 208 20.77 -4.91 -3.91
CA ASP A 208 19.40 -4.69 -4.39
C ASP A 208 18.61 -5.99 -4.43
N ARG A 209 19.26 -7.08 -4.83
CA ARG A 209 18.66 -8.42 -4.83
C ARG A 209 18.38 -8.92 -3.41
N CYS A 210 19.32 -8.75 -2.48
CA CYS A 210 19.12 -9.11 -1.08
C CYS A 210 17.89 -8.37 -0.52
N GLU A 211 17.81 -7.07 -0.76
CA GLU A 211 16.70 -6.24 -0.31
C GLU A 211 15.36 -6.62 -0.92
N ALA A 212 15.34 -6.94 -2.21
CA ALA A 212 14.15 -7.41 -2.89
C ALA A 212 13.67 -8.76 -2.35
N HIS A 213 14.57 -9.72 -2.13
CA HIS A 213 14.25 -10.99 -1.50
C HIS A 213 13.68 -10.79 -0.08
N LEU A 214 14.37 -10.05 0.78
CA LEU A 214 13.89 -9.82 2.15
C LEU A 214 12.59 -8.99 2.17
N GLY A 215 12.40 -8.09 1.21
CA GLY A 215 11.17 -7.32 1.02
C GLY A 215 9.97 -8.20 0.65
N LEU A 216 10.14 -9.11 -0.31
CA LEU A 216 9.11 -10.07 -0.69
C LEU A 216 8.78 -11.03 0.45
N ALA A 217 9.81 -11.55 1.14
CA ALA A 217 9.61 -12.39 2.31
C ALA A 217 8.73 -11.70 3.36
N TYR A 218 9.03 -10.44 3.66
CA TYR A 218 8.26 -9.65 4.61
C TYR A 218 6.80 -9.48 4.19
N LEU A 219 6.55 -9.17 2.91
CA LEU A 219 5.20 -9.02 2.35
C LEU A 219 4.40 -10.33 2.39
N GLU A 220 5.01 -11.43 1.97
CA GLU A 220 4.36 -12.73 1.79
C GLU A 220 4.17 -13.52 3.10
N PHE A 221 4.89 -13.17 4.17
CA PHE A 221 4.65 -13.71 5.52
C PHE A 221 3.40 -13.12 6.20
N GLY A 222 2.55 -12.39 5.47
CA GLY A 222 1.22 -11.98 5.93
C GLY A 222 1.10 -10.50 6.34
N LEU A 223 1.85 -9.60 5.70
CA LEU A 223 1.53 -8.16 5.79
C LEU A 223 0.29 -7.79 4.98
N ALA A 224 0.03 -8.53 3.91
CA ALA A 224 -1.17 -8.42 3.10
C ALA A 224 -1.79 -9.81 2.98
N PRO A 225 -2.96 -10.09 3.60
CA PRO A 225 -3.58 -11.42 3.57
C PRO A 225 -3.79 -11.96 2.15
N ALA A 226 -4.10 -11.08 1.19
CA ALA A 226 -4.25 -11.45 -0.22
C ALA A 226 -2.96 -11.93 -0.92
N MET A 227 -1.79 -11.77 -0.29
CA MET A 227 -0.46 -12.17 -0.80
C MET A 227 0.22 -13.16 0.14
N GLU A 228 -0.47 -13.62 1.18
CA GLU A 228 0.12 -14.51 2.17
C GLU A 228 0.45 -15.85 1.53
N ASN A 229 1.74 -16.14 1.42
CA ASN A 229 2.25 -17.41 0.93
C ASN A 229 3.52 -17.74 1.70
N TRP A 230 3.38 -18.57 2.73
CA TRP A 230 4.46 -18.93 3.65
C TRP A 230 5.61 -19.66 2.96
N ASN A 231 5.35 -20.36 1.86
CA ASN A 231 6.37 -21.12 1.14
C ASN A 231 7.27 -20.18 0.35
N THR A 232 6.68 -19.26 -0.43
CA THR A 232 7.42 -18.24 -1.17
C THR A 232 8.09 -17.25 -0.20
N ALA A 233 7.42 -16.93 0.91
CA ALA A 233 8.00 -16.08 1.95
C ALA A 233 9.28 -16.70 2.54
N TYR A 234 9.25 -17.99 2.91
CA TYR A 234 10.43 -18.70 3.41
C TYR A 234 11.52 -18.84 2.34
N TYR A 235 11.14 -19.11 1.09
CA TYR A 235 12.06 -19.17 -0.04
C TYR A 235 12.83 -17.85 -0.20
N HIS A 236 12.10 -16.73 -0.31
CA HIS A 236 12.69 -15.42 -0.45
C HIS A 236 13.54 -15.03 0.76
N TRP A 237 13.09 -15.36 1.97
CA TRP A 237 13.87 -15.13 3.20
C TRP A 237 15.22 -15.85 3.13
N ARG A 238 15.22 -17.12 2.74
CA ARG A 238 16.42 -17.95 2.67
C ARG A 238 17.42 -17.46 1.63
N ASP A 239 16.94 -17.01 0.47
CA ASP A 239 17.78 -16.39 -0.57
C ASP A 239 18.35 -15.04 -0.13
N GLY A 240 17.52 -14.17 0.45
CA GLY A 240 17.95 -12.90 0.99
C GLY A 240 19.04 -13.06 2.05
N MET A 241 18.84 -14.00 2.98
CA MET A 241 19.83 -14.32 4.02
C MET A 241 21.10 -14.97 3.47
N ALA A 242 21.02 -15.73 2.37
CA ALA A 242 22.21 -16.28 1.72
C ALA A 242 23.08 -15.17 1.11
N LEU A 243 22.43 -14.17 0.48
CA LEU A 243 23.11 -12.99 -0.05
C LEU A 243 23.71 -12.10 1.05
N ALA A 244 23.14 -12.11 2.25
CA ALA A 244 23.59 -11.28 3.38
C ALA A 244 24.87 -11.77 4.10
N LYS A 245 25.37 -12.99 3.84
CA LYS A 245 26.47 -13.62 4.62
C LYS A 245 27.89 -13.05 4.39
N GLY A 246 28.07 -11.96 3.64
CA GLY A 246 29.40 -11.36 3.43
C GLY A 246 29.82 -10.36 4.52
N LYS A 247 31.12 -10.04 4.62
CA LYS A 247 31.67 -9.05 5.58
C LYS A 247 31.25 -7.59 5.35
N GLU A 248 30.84 -7.21 4.13
CA GLU A 248 30.41 -5.85 3.76
C GLU A 248 28.93 -5.54 4.11
N TRP A 249 28.18 -6.52 4.65
CA TRP A 249 26.72 -6.58 4.50
C TRP A 249 25.96 -6.19 5.77
N ALA A 250 26.51 -5.24 6.52
CA ALA A 250 25.97 -4.76 7.78
C ALA A 250 24.59 -4.09 7.68
N SER A 251 24.01 -3.84 6.50
CA SER A 251 22.65 -3.28 6.38
C SER A 251 21.55 -4.34 6.44
N CYS A 252 21.79 -5.54 5.90
CA CYS A 252 20.75 -6.58 5.77
C CYS A 252 20.69 -7.54 6.97
N SER A 253 21.64 -7.45 7.90
CA SER A 253 21.67 -8.35 9.07
C SER A 253 22.28 -7.78 10.36
N ALA A 254 22.85 -6.57 10.38
CA ALA A 254 23.49 -6.05 11.60
C ALA A 254 22.62 -5.05 12.36
N ASP A 255 22.34 -5.40 13.62
CA ASP A 255 21.68 -4.55 14.61
C ASP A 255 22.65 -3.45 15.10
N ASN A 256 22.75 -2.32 14.40
CA ASN A 256 23.25 -1.08 15.00
C ASN A 256 22.13 -0.03 15.04
N PHE A 257 21.63 0.26 16.24
CA PHE A 257 20.30 0.83 16.48
C PHE A 257 20.18 2.35 16.28
N THR A 258 20.93 2.96 15.36
CA THR A 258 21.00 4.44 15.26
C THR A 258 20.39 5.03 13.98
N SER A 259 20.00 4.22 12.99
CA SER A 259 19.36 4.70 11.75
C SER A 259 17.91 4.22 11.60
N PRO A 260 16.99 5.05 11.04
CA PRO A 260 15.63 4.62 10.69
C PRO A 260 15.60 3.38 9.80
N HIS A 261 16.63 3.20 8.96
CA HIS A 261 16.83 2.01 8.14
C HIS A 261 16.92 0.74 9.02
N TYR A 262 17.73 0.76 10.07
CA TYR A 262 17.87 -0.36 11.00
C TYR A 262 16.58 -0.64 11.76
N SER A 263 15.82 0.38 12.15
CA SER A 263 14.51 0.17 12.80
C SER A 263 13.49 -0.56 11.90
N TYR A 264 13.55 -0.36 10.58
CA TYR A 264 12.74 -1.09 9.62
C TYR A 264 13.24 -2.54 9.51
N GLU A 265 14.55 -2.73 9.43
CA GLU A 265 15.17 -4.05 9.34
C GLU A 265 14.95 -4.91 10.59
N SER A 266 15.11 -4.37 11.79
CA SER A 266 14.85 -5.08 13.04
C SER A 266 13.37 -5.48 13.16
N ARG A 267 12.43 -4.63 12.72
CA ARG A 267 11.00 -4.97 12.68
C ARG A 267 10.70 -6.07 11.66
N ARG A 268 11.27 -5.97 10.46
CA ARG A 268 11.17 -6.98 9.40
C ARG A 268 11.71 -8.33 9.86
N LYS A 269 12.90 -8.33 10.46
CA LYS A 269 13.54 -9.52 11.03
C LYS A 269 12.69 -10.14 12.14
N ALA A 270 12.29 -9.36 13.15
CA ALA A 270 11.45 -9.85 14.25
C ALA A 270 10.11 -10.44 13.74
N PHE A 271 9.50 -9.80 12.73
CA PHE A 271 8.28 -10.27 12.10
C PHE A 271 8.44 -11.65 11.45
N VAL A 272 9.54 -11.88 10.73
CA VAL A 272 9.83 -13.16 10.08
C VAL A 272 10.25 -14.21 11.11
N GLU A 273 11.13 -13.86 12.05
CA GLU A 273 11.61 -14.76 13.11
C GLU A 273 10.46 -15.26 14.01
N ALA A 274 9.43 -14.45 14.27
CA ALA A 274 8.23 -14.88 14.99
C ALA A 274 7.38 -15.91 14.22
N ARG A 275 7.58 -16.04 12.90
CA ARG A 275 6.80 -16.88 12.01
C ARG A 275 7.52 -18.18 11.66
N LEU A 276 8.84 -18.12 11.44
CA LEU A 276 9.64 -19.29 11.09
C LEU A 276 9.39 -20.53 11.97
N PRO A 277 9.25 -20.44 13.31
CA PRO A 277 8.97 -21.61 14.16
C PRO A 277 7.64 -22.31 13.86
N ARG A 278 6.68 -21.62 13.25
CA ARG A 278 5.37 -22.18 12.93
C ARG A 278 5.46 -23.18 11.77
N MET A 279 6.39 -23.01 10.83
CA MET A 279 6.59 -23.94 9.72
C MET A 279 7.28 -25.23 10.17
N SER A 280 6.78 -26.39 9.70
CA SER A 280 7.36 -27.69 10.04
C SER A 280 8.75 -27.88 9.43
N ALA A 281 9.57 -28.73 10.06
CA ALA A 281 10.90 -29.06 9.54
C ALA A 281 10.84 -29.67 8.12
N ALA A 282 9.84 -30.53 7.87
CA ALA A 282 9.62 -31.15 6.56
C ALA A 282 9.25 -30.12 5.49
N GLN A 283 8.39 -29.15 5.80
CA GLN A 283 8.04 -28.06 4.87
C GLN A 283 9.28 -27.23 4.51
N LYS A 284 10.08 -26.84 5.50
CA LYS A 284 11.32 -26.10 5.28
C LYS A 284 12.30 -26.88 4.40
N GLN A 285 12.44 -28.20 4.65
CA GLN A 285 13.32 -29.07 3.89
C GLN A 285 12.94 -29.15 2.40
N ILE A 286 11.64 -29.29 2.08
CA ILE A 286 11.15 -29.31 0.70
C ILE A 286 11.49 -27.99 -0.03
N VAL A 287 11.29 -26.85 0.64
CA VAL A 287 11.62 -25.54 0.06
C VAL A 287 13.13 -25.36 -0.10
N ASP A 288 13.92 -25.75 0.91
CA ASP A 288 15.38 -25.69 0.87
C ASP A 288 15.97 -26.58 -0.25
N GLU A 289 15.30 -27.70 -0.57
CA GLU A 289 15.65 -28.57 -1.69
C GLU A 289 15.27 -27.98 -3.04
N ALA A 290 14.04 -27.49 -3.18
CA ALA A 290 13.57 -26.84 -4.40
C ALA A 290 14.44 -25.64 -4.79
N ARG A 291 14.95 -24.89 -3.80
CA ARG A 291 15.85 -23.75 -3.99
C ARG A 291 17.21 -24.11 -4.60
N ARG A 292 17.62 -25.37 -4.54
CA ARG A 292 18.87 -25.82 -5.20
C ARG A 292 18.75 -25.79 -6.73
N ASP A 293 17.53 -25.82 -7.27
CA ASP A 293 17.25 -25.61 -8.69
C ASP A 293 16.82 -24.15 -8.93
N ALA A 294 17.75 -23.32 -9.37
CA ALA A 294 17.50 -21.90 -9.62
C ALA A 294 16.53 -21.63 -10.80
N ALA A 295 16.31 -22.61 -11.70
CA ALA A 295 15.47 -22.43 -12.88
C ALA A 295 13.99 -22.76 -12.62
N LYS A 296 13.70 -23.63 -11.65
CA LYS A 296 12.33 -24.11 -11.38
C LYS A 296 11.88 -23.94 -9.93
N GLY A 297 12.80 -23.60 -9.02
CA GLY A 297 12.58 -23.58 -7.58
C GLY A 297 11.41 -22.72 -7.14
N LEU A 298 11.36 -21.43 -7.52
CA LEU A 298 10.29 -20.53 -7.08
C LEU A 298 8.91 -20.92 -7.62
N THR A 299 8.81 -21.26 -8.91
CA THR A 299 7.54 -21.67 -9.52
C THR A 299 7.02 -22.97 -8.90
N PHE A 300 7.92 -23.92 -8.65
CA PHE A 300 7.58 -25.15 -7.92
C PHE A 300 7.09 -24.81 -6.51
N VAL A 301 7.85 -24.00 -5.77
CA VAL A 301 7.52 -23.60 -4.39
C VAL A 301 6.18 -22.86 -4.29
N ALA A 302 5.90 -21.96 -5.24
CA ALA A 302 4.65 -21.22 -5.31
C ALA A 302 3.45 -22.13 -5.62
N ALA A 303 3.67 -23.21 -6.40
CA ALA A 303 2.64 -24.19 -6.75
C ALA A 303 2.37 -25.22 -5.64
N LEU A 304 3.18 -25.26 -4.58
CA LEU A 304 2.95 -26.14 -3.46
C LEU A 304 1.69 -25.72 -2.71
N ASN A 305 0.62 -26.53 -2.81
CA ASN A 305 -0.62 -26.39 -2.04
C ASN A 305 -0.41 -26.78 -0.56
N PHE A 306 0.52 -26.12 0.14
CA PHE A 306 0.68 -26.26 1.59
C PHE A 306 -0.15 -25.22 2.31
N ARG A 307 -1.00 -25.67 3.24
CA ARG A 307 -1.75 -24.79 4.15
C ARG A 307 -0.78 -24.02 5.05
N ALA A 308 -1.15 -22.79 5.42
CA ALA A 308 -0.43 -22.03 6.45
C ALA A 308 -0.22 -22.91 7.69
N PRO A 309 0.95 -22.86 8.35
CA PRO A 309 1.25 -23.79 9.42
C PRO A 309 0.24 -23.65 10.57
N HIS A 310 -0.36 -24.76 10.97
CA HIS A 310 -1.29 -24.80 12.09
C HIS A 310 -0.59 -24.37 13.39
N VAL A 311 -1.24 -23.48 14.16
CA VAL A 311 -0.88 -23.26 15.57
C VAL A 311 -1.18 -24.56 16.30
N ALA A 312 -0.16 -25.36 16.60
CA ALA A 312 -0.28 -26.37 17.62
C ALA A 312 -0.51 -25.63 18.94
N ALA A 313 -1.74 -25.71 19.47
CA ALA A 313 -2.03 -25.24 20.81
C ALA A 313 -1.11 -25.97 21.78
N SER A 314 -0.24 -25.22 22.46
CA SER A 314 0.67 -25.75 23.46
C SER A 314 -0.12 -26.34 24.63
N ASN A 315 -0.01 -27.65 24.79
CA ASN A 315 -0.15 -28.47 26.00
C ASN A 315 -1.15 -28.00 27.08
N ALA A 316 -2.33 -28.62 27.07
CA ALA A 316 -3.05 -28.97 28.30
C ALA A 316 -3.17 -30.51 28.36
N ARG A 317 -2.80 -31.08 29.51
CA ARG A 317 -2.66 -32.52 29.83
C ARG A 317 -3.96 -33.34 29.66
N PRO A 318 -3.86 -34.69 29.58
CA PRO A 318 -4.98 -35.56 29.24
C PRO A 318 -5.81 -35.99 30.46
N ALA A 319 -7.11 -36.18 30.25
CA ALA A 319 -7.87 -37.41 30.52
C ALA A 319 -9.35 -37.10 30.82
N ALA A 320 -10.24 -37.61 29.98
CA ALA A 320 -11.42 -38.35 30.39
C ALA A 320 -12.00 -39.05 29.16
N THR A 321 -11.87 -40.37 29.13
CA THR A 321 -12.80 -41.27 28.43
C THR A 321 -14.23 -40.92 28.82
N PHE A 322 -15.18 -40.89 27.88
CA PHE A 322 -16.47 -41.58 28.01
C PHE A 322 -17.33 -41.43 26.73
N ASN A 323 -17.70 -42.61 26.22
CA ASN A 323 -18.93 -43.02 25.54
C ASN A 323 -19.55 -42.18 24.41
N SER A 324 -19.57 -42.86 23.25
CA SER A 324 -20.62 -42.82 22.24
C SER A 324 -22.04 -42.67 22.81
N ALA A 325 -22.68 -41.54 22.48
CA ALA A 325 -24.13 -41.41 22.40
C ALA A 325 -24.47 -40.81 21.02
N GLY A 326 -25.50 -41.36 20.39
CA GLY A 326 -25.85 -41.16 18.98
C GLY A 326 -26.37 -39.75 18.59
N PRO A 327 -26.95 -39.63 17.39
CA PRO A 327 -27.19 -38.34 16.75
C PRO A 327 -28.28 -37.56 17.50
N THR A 328 -27.92 -36.43 18.08
CA THR A 328 -28.89 -35.48 18.61
C THR A 328 -29.61 -34.77 17.46
N GLN A 329 -30.93 -34.89 17.47
CA GLN A 329 -31.85 -34.21 16.56
C GLN A 329 -31.69 -32.67 16.63
N PRO A 330 -31.95 -31.92 15.54
CA PRO A 330 -31.95 -30.46 15.60
C PRO A 330 -33.20 -29.95 16.33
N ALA A 331 -32.98 -28.97 17.21
CA ALA A 331 -34.03 -28.27 17.95
C ALA A 331 -35.04 -27.59 17.02
N VAL A 332 -36.31 -27.65 17.42
CA VAL A 332 -37.46 -26.98 16.79
C VAL A 332 -37.20 -25.47 16.71
N ALA A 333 -37.45 -24.86 15.55
CA ALA A 333 -37.33 -23.42 15.32
C ALA A 333 -38.21 -22.64 16.32
N GLY A 334 -37.59 -21.88 17.23
CA GLY A 334 -38.29 -20.99 18.15
C GLY A 334 -38.82 -19.73 17.47
N SER A 335 -39.86 -19.13 18.03
CA SER A 335 -40.31 -17.79 17.67
C SER A 335 -39.21 -16.74 17.87
N TRP A 336 -39.28 -15.60 17.18
CA TRP A 336 -38.34 -14.49 17.37
C TRP A 336 -38.26 -14.10 18.85
N ARG A 337 -37.04 -13.94 19.34
CA ARG A 337 -36.73 -13.40 20.66
C ARG A 337 -35.60 -12.38 20.50
N PRO A 338 -35.69 -11.22 21.17
CA PRO A 338 -34.61 -10.24 21.15
C PRO A 338 -33.30 -10.86 21.65
N LEU A 339 -32.19 -10.45 21.04
CA LEU A 339 -30.84 -10.79 21.46
C LEU A 339 -30.58 -10.25 22.87
N GLN A 340 -30.05 -11.11 23.74
CA GLN A 340 -29.60 -10.74 25.08
C GLN A 340 -28.07 -10.78 25.13
N ALA A 341 -27.43 -9.74 24.57
CA ALA A 341 -25.97 -9.58 24.55
C ALA A 341 -25.58 -8.19 25.05
N ASP A 342 -24.34 -8.03 25.52
CA ASP A 342 -23.83 -6.73 25.99
C ASP A 342 -23.91 -5.65 24.92
N ILE A 343 -23.76 -6.03 23.65
CA ILE A 343 -23.90 -5.12 22.49
C ILE A 343 -25.29 -4.46 22.44
N CYS A 344 -26.32 -5.11 23.00
CA CYS A 344 -27.69 -4.58 23.04
C CYS A 344 -27.86 -3.45 24.07
N ARG A 345 -26.87 -3.25 24.94
CA ARG A 345 -26.77 -2.11 25.87
C ARG A 345 -25.75 -1.10 25.33
N LEU A 346 -25.94 -0.73 24.06
CA LEU A 346 -25.08 0.10 23.20
C LEU A 346 -23.94 0.84 23.92
N GLN A 347 -22.73 0.31 23.76
CA GLN A 347 -21.48 0.98 24.08
C GLN A 347 -20.73 1.22 22.78
N SER A 348 -20.47 2.48 22.46
CA SER A 348 -19.70 2.89 21.27
C SER A 348 -18.44 3.63 21.68
N ILE A 349 -17.37 3.45 20.92
CA ILE A 349 -16.14 4.25 21.07
C ILE A 349 -16.10 5.37 20.02
N PRO A 350 -15.65 6.59 20.37
CA PRO A 350 -15.72 7.74 19.44
C PRO A 350 -14.46 7.94 18.59
N TYR A 351 -13.40 7.15 18.80
CA TYR A 351 -12.09 7.38 18.18
C TYR A 351 -11.94 6.55 16.90
N ALA A 352 -11.81 7.24 15.77
CA ALA A 352 -11.53 6.61 14.48
C ALA A 352 -10.19 5.86 14.52
N GLN A 353 -10.18 4.67 13.95
CA GLN A 353 -9.03 3.77 13.87
C GLN A 353 -8.67 3.52 12.39
N PRO A 354 -7.43 3.14 12.08
CA PRO A 354 -7.11 2.58 10.78
C PRO A 354 -8.00 1.36 10.49
N TRP A 355 -8.47 1.21 9.24
CA TRP A 355 -9.30 0.07 8.84
C TRP A 355 -8.63 -1.30 9.06
N THR A 356 -7.29 -1.35 9.08
CA THR A 356 -6.52 -2.54 9.48
C THR A 356 -6.79 -2.93 10.92
N THR A 357 -6.82 -1.97 11.85
CA THR A 357 -7.13 -2.20 13.26
C THR A 357 -8.59 -2.59 13.45
N VAL A 358 -9.51 -1.94 12.73
CA VAL A 358 -10.93 -2.35 12.71
C VAL A 358 -11.07 -3.80 12.25
N PHE A 359 -10.34 -4.20 11.20
CA PHE A 359 -10.33 -5.56 10.71
C PHE A 359 -9.72 -6.56 11.69
N GLU A 360 -8.54 -6.28 12.25
CA GLU A 360 -7.86 -7.16 13.21
C GLU A 360 -8.73 -7.43 14.45
N ASN A 361 -9.33 -6.37 14.99
CA ASN A 361 -10.16 -6.46 16.19
C ASN A 361 -11.46 -7.23 15.96
N ASN A 362 -12.05 -7.09 14.75
CA ASN A 362 -13.38 -7.65 14.48
C ASN A 362 -13.37 -8.93 13.65
N SER A 363 -12.34 -9.21 12.85
CA SER A 363 -12.28 -10.39 11.95
C SER A 363 -12.41 -11.72 12.70
N GLN A 364 -11.93 -11.79 13.94
CA GLN A 364 -12.08 -12.97 14.79
C GLN A 364 -13.53 -13.21 15.25
N SER A 365 -14.38 -12.18 15.26
CA SER A 365 -15.82 -12.33 15.53
C SER A 365 -16.60 -12.85 14.31
N VAL A 366 -15.97 -12.95 13.14
CA VAL A 366 -16.62 -13.34 11.89
C VAL A 366 -16.49 -14.84 11.65
N TRP A 367 -17.63 -15.50 11.42
CA TRP A 367 -17.72 -16.93 11.19
C TRP A 367 -18.41 -17.21 9.86
N THR A 368 -17.93 -18.21 9.11
CA THR A 368 -18.69 -18.76 7.99
C THR A 368 -19.80 -19.65 8.55
N VAL A 369 -21.05 -19.42 8.13
CA VAL A 369 -22.16 -20.34 8.42
C VAL A 369 -22.38 -21.25 7.22
N ASP A 370 -22.41 -22.56 7.46
CA ASP A 370 -22.72 -23.61 6.51
C ASP A 370 -23.96 -24.35 7.00
N SER A 371 -25.06 -24.18 6.28
CA SER A 371 -26.35 -24.78 6.59
C SER A 371 -26.68 -25.86 5.58
N ARG A 372 -27.08 -27.03 6.08
CA ARG A 372 -27.59 -28.13 5.25
C ARG A 372 -29.01 -28.41 5.64
N GLY A 373 -29.95 -28.14 4.74
CA GLY A 373 -31.38 -28.34 4.95
C GLY A 373 -32.01 -29.22 3.88
N SER A 374 -33.33 -29.35 3.93
CA SER A 374 -34.11 -30.03 2.88
C SER A 374 -34.05 -29.30 1.52
N ALA A 375 -33.76 -28.01 1.52
CA ALA A 375 -33.62 -27.17 0.33
C ALA A 375 -32.20 -27.15 -0.26
N GLY A 376 -31.27 -27.94 0.28
CA GLY A 376 -29.87 -27.98 -0.16
C GLY A 376 -28.89 -27.34 0.83
N ARG A 377 -27.70 -26.97 0.34
CA ARG A 377 -26.63 -26.35 1.14
C ARG A 377 -26.62 -24.84 0.90
N SER A 378 -26.55 -24.07 1.98
CA SER A 378 -26.40 -22.61 1.94
C SER A 378 -25.17 -22.19 2.74
N THR A 379 -24.47 -21.17 2.27
CA THR A 379 -23.26 -20.65 2.91
C THR A 379 -23.35 -19.12 3.01
N GLY A 380 -22.99 -18.57 4.17
CA GLY A 380 -22.89 -17.14 4.38
C GLY A 380 -21.99 -16.82 5.56
N THR A 381 -22.23 -15.67 6.18
CA THR A 381 -21.47 -15.17 7.33
C THR A 381 -22.36 -15.09 8.58
N ALA A 382 -21.77 -15.21 9.77
CA ALA A 382 -22.39 -14.91 11.05
C ALA A 382 -21.41 -14.12 11.92
N ILE A 383 -21.92 -13.21 12.74
CA ILE A 383 -21.12 -12.37 13.64
C ILE A 383 -21.33 -12.80 15.08
N ALA A 384 -20.24 -13.15 15.76
CA ALA A 384 -20.23 -13.42 17.19
C ALA A 384 -20.44 -12.13 17.98
N VAL A 385 -21.48 -12.10 18.81
CA VAL A 385 -21.93 -10.93 19.58
C VAL A 385 -21.87 -11.18 21.09
N SER A 386 -21.60 -12.42 21.50
CA SER A 386 -21.35 -12.81 22.89
C SER A 386 -20.44 -14.04 22.90
N PRO A 387 -20.00 -14.52 24.07
CA PRO A 387 -19.17 -15.73 24.17
C PRO A 387 -19.78 -16.99 23.56
N ARG A 388 -21.09 -17.05 23.28
CA ARG A 388 -21.74 -18.25 22.70
C ARG A 388 -22.83 -17.96 21.67
N THR A 389 -23.05 -16.69 21.34
CA THR A 389 -24.17 -16.25 20.50
C THR A 389 -23.66 -15.55 19.26
N LEU A 390 -24.26 -15.87 18.12
CA LEU A 390 -24.00 -15.22 16.85
C LEU A 390 -25.30 -14.74 16.20
N VAL A 391 -25.21 -13.69 15.40
CA VAL A 391 -26.31 -13.20 14.57
C VAL A 391 -25.99 -13.40 13.09
N THR A 392 -27.02 -13.67 12.29
CA THR A 392 -26.90 -13.90 10.84
C THR A 392 -28.25 -13.65 10.16
N ASN A 393 -28.31 -13.88 8.85
CA ASN A 393 -29.55 -13.82 8.08
C ASN A 393 -30.30 -15.16 8.06
N CYS A 394 -31.63 -15.09 8.09
CA CYS A 394 -32.46 -16.29 8.08
C CYS A 394 -32.56 -16.97 6.71
N HIS A 395 -32.41 -16.24 5.61
CA HIS A 395 -32.40 -16.85 4.27
C HIS A 395 -31.24 -17.84 4.08
N LEU A 396 -30.21 -17.78 4.93
CA LEU A 396 -29.11 -18.76 4.98
C LEU A 396 -29.52 -20.07 5.66
N LEU A 397 -30.65 -20.10 6.37
CA LEU A 397 -31.03 -21.14 7.33
C LEU A 397 -32.40 -21.77 7.01
N SER A 398 -32.74 -21.95 5.73
CA SER A 398 -34.02 -22.56 5.33
C SER A 398 -34.12 -24.04 5.76
N ASN A 399 -34.85 -24.31 6.86
CA ASN A 399 -35.06 -25.63 7.47
C ASN A 399 -33.76 -26.44 7.64
N PRO A 400 -32.83 -25.96 8.49
CA PRO A 400 -31.51 -26.54 8.61
C PRO A 400 -31.60 -27.86 9.38
N ARG A 401 -31.17 -28.96 8.76
CA ARG A 401 -30.89 -30.21 9.46
C ARG A 401 -29.58 -30.13 10.24
N GLN A 402 -28.65 -29.30 9.78
CA GLN A 402 -27.37 -29.07 10.43
C GLN A 402 -26.89 -27.66 10.15
N ILE A 403 -26.42 -26.97 11.18
CA ILE A 403 -25.73 -25.67 11.08
C ILE A 403 -24.32 -25.86 11.61
N LYS A 404 -23.34 -25.57 10.76
CA LYS A 404 -21.92 -25.56 11.11
C LYS A 404 -21.37 -24.16 11.00
N LEU A 405 -20.62 -23.75 12.01
CA LEU A 405 -19.84 -22.53 12.00
C LEU A 405 -18.39 -22.88 11.73
N ARG A 406 -17.76 -22.16 10.82
CA ARG A 406 -16.37 -22.37 10.43
C ARG A 406 -15.59 -21.08 10.55
N ARG A 407 -14.41 -21.20 11.15
CA ARG A 407 -13.36 -20.19 11.19
C ARG A 407 -12.04 -20.95 11.07
N ILE A 408 -10.97 -20.32 10.61
CA ILE A 408 -9.67 -20.96 10.31
C ILE A 408 -9.33 -22.09 11.31
N GLY A 409 -9.29 -23.34 10.83
CA GLY A 409 -8.96 -24.53 11.62
C GLY A 409 -9.99 -24.99 12.66
N THR A 410 -11.13 -24.31 12.79
CA THR A 410 -12.17 -24.56 13.80
C THR A 410 -13.53 -24.75 13.14
N GLU A 411 -14.19 -25.86 13.47
CA GLU A 411 -15.57 -26.13 13.08
C GLU A 411 -16.42 -26.39 14.32
N LEU A 412 -17.51 -25.65 14.47
CA LEU A 412 -18.44 -25.76 15.59
C LEU A 412 -19.83 -26.11 15.07
N SER A 413 -20.59 -26.90 15.83
CA SER A 413 -22.02 -27.04 15.60
C SER A 413 -22.75 -25.90 16.29
N ALA A 414 -23.80 -25.38 15.65
CA ALA A 414 -24.67 -24.36 16.22
C ALA A 414 -26.14 -24.79 16.15
N SER A 415 -26.94 -24.31 17.09
CA SER A 415 -28.39 -24.40 17.04
C SER A 415 -29.00 -23.04 16.70
N LEU A 416 -30.14 -23.08 16.01
CA LEU A 416 -30.95 -21.90 15.74
C LEU A 416 -31.86 -21.64 16.96
N VAL A 417 -31.70 -20.49 17.61
CA VAL A 417 -32.40 -20.19 18.89
C VAL A 417 -33.46 -19.09 18.77
N ALA A 418 -33.37 -18.23 17.75
CA ALA A 418 -34.40 -17.27 17.42
C ALA A 418 -34.47 -17.05 15.90
N VAL A 419 -35.69 -16.90 15.38
CA VAL A 419 -35.95 -16.79 13.94
C VAL A 419 -36.98 -15.69 13.68
N ASP A 420 -36.62 -14.76 12.81
CA ASP A 420 -37.54 -13.84 12.15
C ASP A 420 -37.29 -13.88 10.63
N THR A 421 -38.08 -14.70 9.94
CA THR A 421 -37.97 -14.86 8.48
C THR A 421 -38.46 -13.64 7.70
N ALA A 422 -39.41 -12.87 8.26
CA ALA A 422 -39.95 -11.68 7.61
C ALA A 422 -38.91 -10.54 7.56
N GLY A 423 -38.17 -10.39 8.67
CA GLY A 423 -37.08 -9.45 8.84
C GLY A 423 -35.69 -9.94 8.44
N ASP A 424 -35.55 -11.23 8.07
CA ASP A 424 -34.27 -11.87 7.72
C ASP A 424 -33.22 -11.81 8.85
N ARG A 425 -33.66 -11.99 10.11
CA ARG A 425 -32.84 -11.94 11.33
C ARG A 425 -32.87 -13.27 12.07
N CYS A 426 -31.72 -13.91 12.20
CA CYS A 426 -31.60 -15.19 12.91
C CYS A 426 -30.49 -15.13 13.96
N VAL A 427 -30.72 -15.81 15.09
CA VAL A 427 -29.75 -15.92 16.20
C VAL A 427 -29.33 -17.38 16.36
N LEU A 428 -28.03 -17.59 16.35
CA LEU A 428 -27.39 -18.88 16.52
C LEU A 428 -26.74 -18.98 17.90
N GLN A 429 -26.71 -20.19 18.45
CA GLN A 429 -26.04 -20.49 19.71
C GLN A 429 -25.07 -21.66 19.53
N THR A 430 -23.89 -21.55 20.14
CA THR A 430 -22.91 -22.64 20.23
C THR A 430 -22.84 -23.18 21.65
N ALA A 431 -22.59 -24.48 21.78
CA ALA A 431 -22.28 -25.09 23.08
C ALA A 431 -20.87 -24.68 23.57
N GLN A 432 -19.94 -24.51 22.62
CA GLN A 432 -18.56 -24.10 22.89
C GLN A 432 -18.45 -22.58 22.99
N THR A 433 -17.56 -22.11 23.86
CA THR A 433 -17.26 -20.68 24.00
C THR A 433 -16.46 -20.19 22.78
N LEU A 434 -16.94 -19.13 22.15
CA LEU A 434 -16.30 -18.44 21.05
C LEU A 434 -15.10 -17.65 21.59
N PRO A 435 -13.93 -17.74 20.96
CA PRO A 435 -12.71 -17.07 21.44
C PRO A 435 -12.74 -15.54 21.26
N SER A 436 -13.64 -15.01 20.43
CA SER A 436 -13.79 -13.57 20.22
C SER A 436 -15.21 -13.24 19.77
N TYR A 437 -15.69 -12.06 20.17
CA TYR A 437 -16.98 -11.49 19.79
C TYR A 437 -16.86 -9.96 19.75
N VAL A 438 -17.75 -9.33 18.99
CA VAL A 438 -17.81 -7.86 18.86
C VAL A 438 -18.06 -7.22 20.23
N GLN A 439 -17.27 -6.21 20.57
CA GLN A 439 -17.33 -5.52 21.87
C GLN A 439 -18.18 -4.25 21.85
N TYR A 440 -18.30 -3.61 20.68
CA TYR A 440 -18.92 -2.29 20.56
C TYR A 440 -19.94 -2.23 19.44
N ALA A 441 -21.02 -1.48 19.65
CA ALA A 441 -22.09 -1.30 18.69
C ALA A 441 -22.61 0.14 18.74
N ARG A 442 -23.05 0.66 17.58
CA ARG A 442 -23.60 2.02 17.47
C ARG A 442 -25.00 1.97 16.85
N ALA A 443 -25.94 2.69 17.47
CA ALA A 443 -27.33 2.78 17.00
C ALA A 443 -27.44 3.40 15.60
N HIS A 444 -28.48 3.00 14.87
CA HIS A 444 -28.82 3.51 13.53
C HIS A 444 -29.06 5.01 13.51
N ASP A 445 -29.65 5.55 14.58
CA ASP A 445 -29.92 6.99 14.68
C ASP A 445 -28.62 7.81 14.74
N ASN A 446 -27.56 7.22 15.28
CA ASN A 446 -26.22 7.82 15.40
C ASN A 446 -25.33 7.58 14.17
N VAL A 447 -25.80 6.77 13.21
CA VAL A 447 -25.17 6.57 11.91
C VAL A 447 -25.53 7.74 10.99
N ARG A 448 -24.54 8.30 10.31
CA ARG A 448 -24.65 9.49 9.45
C ARG A 448 -24.48 9.13 7.99
N ILE A 449 -25.31 9.71 7.12
CA ILE A 449 -25.14 9.60 5.68
C ILE A 449 -23.80 10.26 5.30
N GLY A 450 -23.03 9.60 4.44
CA GLY A 450 -21.71 10.02 4.00
C GLY A 450 -20.54 9.55 4.88
N GLU A 451 -20.80 8.94 6.05
CA GLU A 451 -19.70 8.43 6.88
C GLU A 451 -19.11 7.14 6.30
N GLU A 452 -17.80 6.92 6.51
CA GLU A 452 -17.14 5.71 6.07
C GLU A 452 -17.57 4.49 6.89
N VAL A 453 -17.81 3.38 6.18
CA VAL A 453 -18.13 2.08 6.74
C VAL A 453 -17.36 0.98 6.01
N ALA A 454 -17.17 -0.16 6.67
CA ALA A 454 -16.61 -1.34 6.05
C ALA A 454 -17.45 -2.59 6.35
N ALA A 455 -17.78 -3.34 5.30
CA ALA A 455 -18.36 -4.66 5.42
C ALA A 455 -17.23 -5.68 5.65
N ILE A 456 -17.34 -6.47 6.73
CA ILE A 456 -16.43 -7.57 7.04
C ILE A 456 -17.23 -8.87 7.05
N GLY A 457 -16.85 -9.79 6.16
CA GLY A 457 -17.55 -11.07 6.00
C GLY A 457 -16.77 -12.07 5.14
N ASN A 458 -17.37 -13.24 4.88
CA ASN A 458 -16.73 -14.38 4.23
C ASN A 458 -17.36 -14.68 2.85
N PRO A 459 -17.13 -13.83 1.82
CA PRO A 459 -17.69 -14.04 0.50
C PRO A 459 -17.20 -15.37 -0.09
N ARG A 460 -18.15 -16.17 -0.59
CA ARG A 460 -17.92 -17.48 -1.22
C ARG A 460 -17.18 -18.52 -0.37
N GLY A 461 -17.13 -18.35 0.96
CA GLY A 461 -16.41 -19.27 1.86
C GLY A 461 -14.88 -19.22 1.73
N LEU A 462 -14.37 -18.24 0.97
CA LEU A 462 -12.99 -17.78 0.99
C LEU A 462 -12.87 -16.86 2.23
N GLU A 463 -11.68 -16.77 2.80
CA GLU A 463 -11.39 -16.19 4.12
C GLU A 463 -11.99 -14.78 4.38
N THR A 464 -12.04 -14.39 5.65
CA THR A 464 -12.58 -13.10 6.10
C THR A 464 -12.03 -11.93 5.30
N SER A 465 -12.92 -11.19 4.64
CA SER A 465 -12.60 -10.07 3.76
C SER A 465 -13.18 -8.77 4.28
N LEU A 466 -12.56 -7.65 3.93
CA LEU A 466 -13.04 -6.30 4.23
C LEU A 466 -13.27 -5.53 2.95
N SER A 467 -14.44 -4.90 2.84
CA SER A 467 -14.78 -3.99 1.74
C SER A 467 -15.24 -2.65 2.30
N ARG A 468 -14.62 -1.57 1.84
CA ARG A 468 -14.93 -0.20 2.31
C ARG A 468 -15.96 0.47 1.42
N GLY A 469 -16.71 1.38 2.02
CA GLY A 469 -17.63 2.27 1.35
C GLY A 469 -18.08 3.37 2.32
N ILE A 470 -19.20 3.98 2.00
CA ILE A 470 -19.89 4.99 2.79
C ILE A 470 -21.34 4.59 3.05
N VAL A 471 -21.95 5.24 4.03
CA VAL A 471 -23.40 5.20 4.22
C VAL A 471 -24.06 6.07 3.15
N GLY A 472 -24.73 5.46 2.18
CA GLY A 472 -25.43 6.18 1.12
C GLY A 472 -26.79 6.72 1.55
N GLN A 473 -27.52 5.98 2.39
CA GLN A 473 -28.84 6.39 2.89
C GLN A 473 -29.28 5.53 4.09
N LYS A 474 -30.15 6.07 4.94
CA LYS A 474 -30.90 5.32 5.96
C LYS A 474 -32.29 4.98 5.43
N ARG A 475 -32.66 3.70 5.46
CA ARG A 475 -33.91 3.19 4.87
C ARG A 475 -34.72 2.42 5.90
N ALA A 476 -35.99 2.14 5.59
CA ALA A 476 -36.81 1.22 6.35
C ALA A 476 -37.50 0.23 5.40
N ARG A 477 -37.59 -1.04 5.79
CA ARG A 477 -38.28 -2.08 5.03
C ARG A 477 -38.89 -3.09 6.00
N ARG A 478 -40.18 -3.38 5.84
CA ARG A 478 -40.93 -4.36 6.68
C ARG A 478 -40.79 -4.07 8.19
N GLY A 479 -40.82 -2.79 8.56
CA GLY A 479 -40.69 -2.36 9.97
C GLY A 479 -39.25 -2.37 10.51
N LEU A 480 -38.26 -2.82 9.75
CA LEU A 480 -36.85 -2.80 10.15
C LEU A 480 -36.12 -1.58 9.58
N ARG A 481 -35.21 -1.01 10.37
CA ARG A 481 -34.26 0.01 9.91
C ARG A 481 -33.07 -0.63 9.20
N LEU A 482 -32.72 -0.06 8.06
CA LEU A 482 -31.65 -0.50 7.18
C LEU A 482 -30.63 0.62 6.95
N ILE A 483 -29.39 0.21 6.71
CA ILE A 483 -28.28 1.07 6.26
C ILE A 483 -27.99 0.70 4.80
N GLN A 484 -28.15 1.66 3.90
CA GLN A 484 -27.72 1.53 2.51
C GLN A 484 -26.25 1.94 2.41
N THR A 485 -25.43 1.12 1.76
CA THR A 485 -23.99 1.37 1.58
C THR A 485 -23.52 0.98 0.19
N ASP A 486 -22.48 1.64 -0.30
CA ASP A 486 -21.76 1.26 -1.53
C ASP A 486 -20.57 0.32 -1.26
N ALA A 487 -20.30 -0.02 0.01
CA ALA A 487 -19.31 -1.03 0.37
C ALA A 487 -19.66 -2.32 -0.37
N ALA A 488 -18.68 -2.93 -1.07
CA ALA A 488 -18.97 -4.06 -1.93
C ALA A 488 -19.43 -5.28 -1.11
N ILE A 489 -20.66 -5.73 -1.35
CA ILE A 489 -21.25 -6.94 -0.77
C ILE A 489 -21.46 -7.95 -1.91
N SER A 490 -20.99 -9.18 -1.71
CA SER A 490 -21.09 -10.27 -2.69
C SER A 490 -21.60 -11.57 -2.07
N SER A 491 -21.89 -12.57 -2.89
CA SER A 491 -22.39 -13.88 -2.46
C SER A 491 -21.52 -14.47 -1.33
N GLY A 492 -22.12 -14.77 -0.18
CA GLY A 492 -21.43 -15.29 1.02
C GLY A 492 -21.08 -14.24 2.08
N SER A 493 -21.05 -12.95 1.71
CA SER A 493 -20.89 -11.86 2.70
C SER A 493 -22.19 -11.48 3.42
N SER A 494 -23.35 -11.98 2.98
CA SER A 494 -24.63 -11.86 3.72
C SER A 494 -24.49 -12.50 5.11
N GLY A 495 -24.99 -11.80 6.12
CA GLY A 495 -24.83 -12.11 7.54
C GLY A 495 -23.51 -11.63 8.14
N GLY A 496 -22.71 -10.88 7.38
CA GLY A 496 -21.47 -10.23 7.83
C GLY A 496 -21.73 -8.93 8.58
N GLY A 497 -20.68 -8.35 9.15
CA GLY A 497 -20.79 -7.13 9.95
C GLY A 497 -20.47 -5.90 9.12
N LEU A 498 -21.30 -4.86 9.24
CA LEU A 498 -20.98 -3.51 8.77
C LEU A 498 -20.45 -2.71 9.96
N PHE A 499 -19.22 -2.23 9.86
CA PHE A 499 -18.52 -1.51 10.92
C PHE A 499 -18.24 -0.07 10.51
N ASP A 500 -18.28 0.85 11.47
CA ASP A 500 -17.78 2.21 11.26
C ASP A 500 -16.26 2.29 11.43
N GLN A 501 -15.67 3.47 11.15
CA GLN A 501 -14.22 3.68 11.23
C GLN A 501 -13.66 3.58 12.65
N THR A 502 -14.50 3.63 13.68
CA THR A 502 -14.07 3.40 15.07
C THR A 502 -14.10 1.91 15.44
N GLY A 503 -14.70 1.07 14.60
CA GLY A 503 -14.86 -0.36 14.80
C GLY A 503 -16.13 -0.76 15.55
N ASN A 504 -17.11 0.13 15.71
CA ASN A 504 -18.42 -0.26 16.23
C ASN A 504 -19.20 -0.99 15.14
N LEU A 505 -19.86 -2.08 15.51
CA LEU A 505 -20.83 -2.75 14.63
C LEU A 505 -22.07 -1.85 14.49
N VAL A 506 -22.43 -1.50 13.26
CA VAL A 506 -23.61 -0.67 12.95
C VAL A 506 -24.73 -1.47 12.29
N GLY A 507 -24.41 -2.60 11.66
CA GLY A 507 -25.42 -3.48 11.06
C GLY A 507 -24.91 -4.83 10.58
N ILE A 508 -25.84 -5.66 10.14
CA ILE A 508 -25.58 -6.99 9.55
C ILE A 508 -25.93 -6.95 8.06
N THR A 509 -24.94 -7.17 7.21
CA THR A 509 -25.09 -7.16 5.74
C THR A 509 -26.13 -8.20 5.30
N THR A 510 -26.98 -7.87 4.33
CA THR A 510 -28.05 -8.78 3.85
C THR A 510 -28.06 -8.85 2.32
N PHE A 511 -28.97 -8.14 1.66
CA PHE A 511 -29.19 -8.19 0.22
C PHE A 511 -28.55 -7.01 -0.54
N SER A 512 -28.35 -7.21 -1.83
CA SER A 512 -28.03 -6.17 -2.82
C SER A 512 -29.14 -6.07 -3.86
N VAL A 513 -29.29 -4.92 -4.51
CA VAL A 513 -30.24 -4.74 -5.62
C VAL A 513 -29.51 -4.99 -6.93
N SER A 514 -29.89 -6.05 -7.64
CA SER A 514 -29.21 -6.52 -8.86
C SER A 514 -29.22 -5.53 -10.03
N GLU A 515 -30.16 -4.60 -10.04
CA GLU A 515 -30.37 -3.61 -11.12
C GLU A 515 -29.65 -2.27 -10.87
N GLY A 516 -28.98 -2.10 -9.71
CA GLY A 516 -28.20 -0.90 -9.40
C GLY A 516 -26.78 -1.22 -8.98
N GLN A 517 -25.79 -0.56 -9.59
CA GLN A 517 -24.40 -0.67 -9.15
C GLN A 517 -24.26 -0.08 -7.74
N SER A 518 -23.59 -0.82 -6.85
CA SER A 518 -23.28 -0.39 -5.48
C SER A 518 -24.49 -0.07 -4.58
N LEU A 519 -25.63 -0.73 -4.78
CA LEU A 519 -26.79 -0.66 -3.88
C LEU A 519 -26.83 -1.86 -2.94
N ASN A 520 -26.15 -1.74 -1.81
CA ASN A 520 -26.06 -2.80 -0.80
C ASN A 520 -26.73 -2.38 0.52
N PHE A 521 -27.23 -3.36 1.29
CA PHE A 521 -28.00 -3.10 2.50
C PHE A 521 -27.51 -3.91 3.70
N ALA A 522 -27.57 -3.30 4.88
CA ALA A 522 -27.38 -3.94 6.17
C ALA A 522 -28.56 -3.67 7.10
N ILE A 523 -28.99 -4.68 7.85
CA ILE A 523 -29.99 -4.56 8.93
C ILE A 523 -29.31 -3.88 10.10
N ALA A 524 -29.89 -2.79 10.63
CA ALA A 524 -29.29 -2.10 11.78
C ALA A 524 -29.11 -3.05 12.98
N ILE A 525 -27.96 -2.98 13.66
CA ILE A 525 -27.62 -3.98 14.68
C ILE A 525 -28.61 -4.02 15.84
N GLU A 526 -29.14 -2.86 16.22
CA GLU A 526 -30.13 -2.73 17.29
C GLU A 526 -31.47 -3.41 16.97
N GLU A 527 -31.76 -3.70 15.69
CA GLU A 527 -32.92 -4.52 15.35
C GLU A 527 -32.78 -5.92 15.93
N PHE A 528 -31.57 -6.48 16.07
CA PHE A 528 -31.43 -7.79 16.71
C PHE A 528 -31.76 -7.78 18.20
N CYS A 529 -31.79 -6.59 18.83
CA CYS A 529 -32.06 -6.39 20.25
C CYS A 529 -33.52 -6.01 20.56
N ARG A 530 -34.38 -5.92 19.53
CA ARG A 530 -35.82 -5.60 19.60
C ARG A 530 -36.66 -6.75 19.05
#